data_AF-A0A474LZV0-F1
#
_entry.id   AF-A0A474LZV0-F1
#
_cell.length_a   1.000
_cell.length_b   1.000
_cell.length_c   1.000
_cell.angle_alpha   90.00
_cell.angle_beta   90.00
_cell.angle_gamma   90.00
#
_symmetry.space_group_name_H-M   'P 1'
#
loop_
_entity.id
_entity.type
_entity.pdbx_description
1 polymer ?
#
loop_
_entity_poly.entity_id
_entity_poly.type
_entity_poly.pdbx_seq_one_letter_code
_entity_poly.pdbx_strand_id
1 'polypeptide(L)' 'MALVWGLDDFARETGLEKSFARDCVLNNPRFVDELDITKGGFVVYADGKGKQWYIEPERMEKFIKEHWIEIFRMKVNR' A
#
# COMPACT_ATOMS: atom_id res chain seq x y z
N MET A 1 -18.45 0.39 5.46
CA MET A 1 -17.10 0.95 5.27
C MET A 1 -16.16 0.13 6.14
N ALA A 2 -15.20 -0.57 5.53
CA ALA A 2 -14.16 -1.24 6.32
C ALA A 2 -13.26 -0.15 6.93
N LEU A 3 -13.04 -0.19 8.24
CA LEU A 3 -12.19 0.79 8.93
C LEU A 3 -10.71 0.67 8.54
N VAL A 4 -10.31 -0.51 8.07
CA VAL A 4 -8.92 -0.85 7.71
C VAL A 4 -8.93 -1.91 6.61
N TRP A 5 -8.07 -1.73 5.62
CA TRP A 5 -7.75 -2.74 4.61
C TRP A 5 -6.56 -3.59 5.04
N GLY A 6 -6.67 -4.89 4.79
CA GLY A 6 -5.51 -5.77 4.72
C GLY A 6 -4.84 -5.71 3.35
N LEU A 7 -3.74 -6.44 3.19
CA LEU A 7 -3.07 -6.56 1.89
C LEU A 7 -3.99 -7.16 0.79
N ASP A 8 -4.87 -8.09 1.15
CA ASP A 8 -5.81 -8.72 0.20
C ASP A 8 -6.88 -7.73 -0.26
N ASP A 9 -7.51 -7.00 0.67
CA ASP A 9 -8.48 -5.95 0.36
C ASP A 9 -7.84 -4.84 -0.48
N PHE A 10 -6.63 -4.40 -0.10
CA PHE A 10 -5.89 -3.39 -0.85
C PHE A 10 -5.62 -3.83 -2.30
N ALA A 11 -5.16 -5.06 -2.50
CA ALA A 11 -4.93 -5.62 -3.83
C ALA A 11 -6.23 -5.69 -4.66
N ARG A 12 -7.32 -6.13 -4.02
CA ARG A 12 -8.64 -6.22 -4.65
C ARG A 12 -9.20 -4.85 -5.06
N GLU A 13 -9.15 -3.88 -4.16
CA GLU A 13 -9.71 -2.53 -4.38
C GLU A 13 -8.90 -1.74 -5.41
N THR A 14 -7.57 -1.91 -5.42
CA THR A 14 -6.70 -1.26 -6.42
C THR A 14 -6.61 -2.01 -7.75
N GLY A 15 -7.13 -3.24 -7.84
CA GLY A 15 -6.97 -4.11 -9.00
C GLY A 15 -5.50 -4.50 -9.26
N LEU A 16 -4.63 -4.39 -8.25
CA LEU A 16 -3.23 -4.76 -8.32
C LEU A 16 -3.04 -6.19 -7.86
N GLU A 17 -2.03 -6.87 -8.40
CA GLU A 17 -1.66 -8.18 -7.90
C GLU A 17 -1.10 -8.03 -6.47
N LYS A 18 -1.46 -8.95 -5.57
CA LYS A 18 -1.04 -8.92 -4.16
C LYS A 18 0.47 -8.77 -3.99
N SER A 19 1.25 -9.48 -4.81
CA SER A 19 2.71 -9.40 -4.82
C SER A 19 3.20 -8.01 -5.23
N PHE A 20 2.59 -7.42 -6.26
CA PHE A 20 2.92 -6.10 -6.78
C PHE A 20 2.53 -4.98 -5.80
N ALA A 21 1.31 -5.03 -5.26
CA ALA A 21 0.82 -4.15 -4.21
C ALA A 21 1.78 -4.13 -3.01
N ARG A 22 2.26 -5.31 -2.61
CA ARG A 22 3.26 -5.46 -1.55
C ARG A 22 4.61 -4.87 -1.93
N ASP A 23 5.16 -5.25 -3.08
CA ASP A 23 6.55 -4.95 -3.43
C ASP A 23 6.74 -3.52 -3.95
N CYS A 24 5.83 -3.05 -4.81
CA CYS A 24 5.95 -1.79 -5.53
C CYS A 24 5.24 -0.61 -4.86
N VAL A 25 4.28 -0.85 -3.97
CA VAL A 25 3.62 0.22 -3.21
C VAL A 25 4.12 0.22 -1.77
N LEU A 26 3.91 -0.89 -1.06
CA LEU A 26 4.14 -0.94 0.39
C LEU A 26 5.63 -1.10 0.76
N ASN A 27 6.38 -1.94 0.05
CA ASN A 27 7.82 -2.11 0.27
C ASN A 27 8.70 -1.19 -0.60
N ASN A 28 8.10 -0.21 -1.28
CA ASN A 28 8.88 0.68 -2.12
C ASN A 28 9.64 1.68 -1.24
N PRO A 29 10.98 1.74 -1.32
CA PRO A 29 11.75 2.63 -0.46
C PRO A 29 11.40 4.12 -0.64
N ARG A 30 10.78 4.52 -1.77
CA ARG A 30 10.26 5.89 -1.94
C ARG A 30 8.96 6.13 -1.17
N PHE A 31 8.07 5.16 -1.15
CA PHE A 31 6.73 5.32 -0.59
C PHE A 31 6.66 4.87 0.87
N VAL A 32 7.55 3.97 1.30
CA VAL A 32 7.55 3.42 2.65
C VAL A 32 7.59 4.53 3.69
N ASP A 33 8.38 5.59 3.46
CA ASP A 33 8.51 6.72 4.38
C ASP A 33 7.20 7.50 4.56
N GLU A 34 6.46 7.68 3.47
CA GLU A 34 5.22 8.46 3.45
C GLU A 34 4.01 7.63 3.89
N LEU A 35 4.09 6.32 3.68
CA LEU A 35 3.06 5.36 4.07
C LEU A 35 3.20 4.96 5.55
N ASP A 36 4.40 4.87 6.10
CA ASP A 36 4.63 4.36 7.46
C ASP A 36 4.00 5.25 8.54
N ILE A 37 3.13 4.65 9.36
CA ILE A 37 2.45 5.36 10.46
C ILE A 37 3.43 5.98 11.47
N THR A 38 4.60 5.37 11.69
CA THR A 38 5.62 5.90 12.61
C THR A 38 6.26 7.19 12.10
N LYS A 39 6.15 7.44 10.79
CA LYS A 39 6.66 8.64 10.12
C LYS A 39 5.58 9.67 9.78
N GLY A 40 4.35 9.44 10.23
CA GLY A 40 3.20 10.31 9.97
C GLY A 40 2.31 9.86 8.81
N GLY A 41 2.59 8.69 8.24
CA GLY A 41 1.74 8.01 7.26
C GLY A 41 0.50 7.36 7.88
N PHE A 42 0.02 6.29 7.26
CA PHE A 42 -1.28 5.67 7.58
C PHE A 42 -1.31 4.15 7.32
N VAL A 43 -0.15 3.55 7.11
CA VAL A 43 0.06 2.12 6.94
C VAL A 43 0.80 1.58 8.15
N VAL A 44 0.24 0.51 8.73
CA VAL A 44 0.89 -0.30 9.75
C VAL A 44 1.50 -1.52 9.06
N TYR A 45 2.83 -1.57 9.02
CA TYR A 45 3.57 -2.71 8.49
C TYR A 45 3.56 -3.89 9.46
N ALA A 46 3.38 -5.10 8.93
CA ALA A 46 3.49 -6.31 9.72
C ALA A 46 4.96 -6.62 9.99
N ASP A 47 5.42 -6.22 11.17
CA ASP A 47 6.73 -6.60 11.70
C ASP A 47 6.62 -7.91 12.50
N GLY A 48 6.77 -9.07 11.82
CA GLY A 48 6.89 -10.39 12.45
C GLY A 48 5.77 -11.40 12.17
N LYS A 49 5.94 -12.63 12.67
CA LYS A 49 4.98 -13.74 12.48
C LYS A 49 3.65 -13.44 13.17
N GLY A 50 2.56 -13.44 12.38
CA GLY A 50 1.19 -13.28 12.87
C GLY A 50 0.66 -11.84 12.85
N LYS A 51 1.47 -10.85 12.45
CA LYS A 51 0.97 -9.48 12.26
C LYS A 51 0.41 -9.31 10.85
N GLN A 52 -0.68 -8.56 10.75
CA GLN A 52 -1.34 -8.24 9.50
C GLN A 52 -1.05 -6.79 9.12
N TRP A 53 -1.08 -6.47 7.82
CA TRP A 53 -1.00 -5.09 7.37
C TRP A 53 -2.33 -4.41 7.65
N TYR A 54 -2.27 -3.19 8.16
CA TYR A 54 -3.45 -2.34 8.36
C TYR A 54 -3.24 -1.06 7.58
N ILE A 55 -4.12 -0.82 6.61
CA ILE A 55 -4.04 0.29 5.69
C ILE A 55 -5.33 1.10 5.82
N GLU A 56 -5.23 2.40 6.04
CA GLU A 56 -6.40 3.27 6.00
C GLU A 56 -6.90 3.45 4.55
N PRO A 57 -8.13 3.02 4.22
CA PRO A 57 -8.64 3.02 2.84
C PRO A 57 -8.63 4.40 2.18
N GLU A 58 -9.19 5.41 2.87
CA GLU A 58 -9.41 6.74 2.30
C GLU A 58 -8.09 7.43 1.95
N ARG A 59 -7.11 7.36 2.85
CA ARG A 59 -5.77 7.89 2.59
C ARG A 59 -5.03 7.09 1.54
N MET A 60 -5.17 5.76 1.53
CA MET A 60 -4.52 4.92 0.54
C MET A 60 -5.06 5.18 -0.87
N GLU A 61 -6.37 5.32 -1.03
CA GLU A 61 -6.97 5.69 -2.31
C GLU A 61 -6.45 7.04 -2.82
N LYS A 62 -6.34 8.03 -1.92
CA LYS A 62 -5.82 9.34 -2.28
C LYS A 62 -4.35 9.25 -2.71
N PHE A 63 -3.53 8.53 -1.95
CA PHE A 63 -2.12 8.30 -2.26
C PHE A 63 -1.93 7.57 -3.60
N ILE A 64 -2.71 6.51 -3.84
CA ILE A 64 -2.71 5.77 -5.10
C ILE A 64 -3.07 6.70 -6.27
N LYS A 65 -4.07 7.58 -6.11
CA LYS A 65 -4.46 8.54 -7.15
C LYS A 65 -3.36 9.57 -7.43
N GLU A 66 -2.67 10.05 -6.40
CA GLU A 66 -1.55 10.99 -6.54
C GLU A 66 -0.34 10.34 -7.24
N HIS A 67 0.04 9.14 -6.83
CA HIS A 67 1.20 8.41 -7.38
C HIS A 67 0.85 7.40 -8.48
N TRP A 68 -0.37 7.45 -9.01
CA TRP A 68 -0.90 6.45 -9.96
C TRP A 68 0.04 6.23 -11.12
N ILE A 69 0.59 7.31 -11.68
CA ILE A 69 1.50 7.27 -12.84
C ILE A 69 2.80 6.55 -12.49
N GLU A 70 3.37 6.81 -11.31
CA GLU A 70 4.61 6.16 -10.87
C GLU A 70 4.39 4.67 -10.60
N ILE A 71 3.32 4.34 -9.88
CA ILE A 71 2.95 2.95 -9.57
C ILE A 71 2.67 2.18 -10.86
N PHE A 72 1.93 2.76 -11.80
CA PHE A 72 1.60 2.12 -13.07
C PHE A 72 2.82 1.98 -13.98
N ARG A 73 3.75 2.95 -13.98
CA ARG A 73 5.04 2.82 -14.69
C ARG A 73 5.88 1.68 -14.14
N MET A 74 5.89 1.47 -12.82
CA MET A 74 6.58 0.33 -12.21
C MET A 74 5.96 -1.01 -12.60
N LYS A 75 4.65 -1.06 -12.87
CA LYS A 75 3.95 -2.25 -13.37
C LYS A 75 4.33 -2.60 -14.81
N VAL A 76 4.52 -1.59 -15.67
CA VAL A 76 4.83 -1.78 -17.11
C VAL A 76 6.29 -2.23 -17.33
N ASN A 77 7.20 -1.89 -16.42
CA ASN A 77 8.63 -2.15 -16.60
C ASN A 77 9.11 -3.49 -15.98
N ARG A 78 8.18 -4.40 -15.66
CA ARG A 78 8.41 -5.70 -15.05
C ARG A 78 7.81 -6.80 -15.91
#